data_AF-A0A7X6PLU9-F1
#
_entry.id   AF-A0A7X6PLU9-F1
#
_cell.length_a   1.000
_cell.length_b   1.000
_cell.length_c   1.000
_cell.angle_alpha   90.00
_cell.angle_beta   90.00
_cell.angle_gamma   90.00
#
_symmetry.space_group_name_H-M   'P 1'
#
loop_
_entity.id
_entity.type
_entity.pdbx_description
1 polymer ?
#
loop_
_entity_poly.entity_id
_entity_poly.type
_entity_poly.pdbx_seq_one_letter_code
_entity_poly.pdbx_strand_id
1 'polypeptide(L)'
;AVLVAWFFGYFAFFAFGLAAKARNPQRRASYLTPIYVYGPVSLAGIAVALLLQPQLMWWAIPFAPLVAVAVWETLQGRGRSALSGVSTVVASALLLPAMTAVGAGSGAPWEVPTIIWVCMVFLALYFSGTIPFVKTMIRERNNPTYLRISIGYHVVALLIVLALAVWAGKWIAGSLAVLTMLVALGRAVGIPWSARHGEAWTARRVGMAEVPVLLIACAAVLAAIFL
;
A
#
# COMPACT_ATOMS: atom_id res chain seq x y z
N ALA A 1 -3.66 11.30 -17.60
CA ALA A 1 -4.66 11.88 -16.68
C ALA A 1 -4.66 11.20 -15.31
N VAL A 2 -4.92 9.88 -15.22
CA VAL A 2 -5.03 9.20 -13.92
C VAL A 2 -3.75 9.22 -13.07
N LEU A 3 -2.56 9.06 -13.67
CA LEU A 3 -1.31 9.19 -12.91
C LEU A 3 -1.10 10.59 -12.32
N VAL A 4 -1.50 11.63 -13.06
CA VAL A 4 -1.46 13.02 -12.56
C VAL A 4 -2.43 13.18 -11.39
N ALA A 5 -3.67 12.71 -11.54
CA ALA A 5 -4.65 12.69 -10.45
C ALA A 5 -4.09 12.00 -9.20
N TRP A 6 -3.46 10.84 -9.38
CA TRP A 6 -2.92 10.02 -8.31
C TRP A 6 -1.76 10.69 -7.57
N PHE A 7 -0.69 11.07 -8.27
CA PHE A 7 0.50 11.63 -7.62
C PHE A 7 0.20 12.98 -6.95
N PHE A 8 -0.52 13.87 -7.62
CA PHE A 8 -0.87 15.16 -7.05
C PHE A 8 -1.91 15.03 -5.93
N GLY A 9 -2.83 14.07 -6.03
CA GLY A 9 -3.76 13.75 -4.95
C GLY A 9 -3.03 13.23 -3.71
N TYR A 10 -2.03 12.37 -3.89
CA TYR A 10 -1.15 11.89 -2.82
C TYR A 10 -0.38 13.04 -2.17
N PHE A 11 0.22 13.95 -2.96
CA PHE A 11 0.93 15.10 -2.41
C PHE A 11 0.00 16.06 -1.65
N ALA A 12 -1.20 16.31 -2.18
CA ALA A 12 -2.22 17.10 -1.50
C ALA A 12 -2.66 16.45 -0.19
N PHE A 13 -2.89 15.14 -0.18
CA PHE A 13 -3.25 14.38 1.02
C PHE A 13 -2.13 14.40 2.08
N PHE A 14 -0.88 14.26 1.66
CA PHE A 14 0.27 14.35 2.56
C PHE A 14 0.38 15.75 3.20
N ALA A 15 0.26 16.81 2.38
CA ALA A 15 0.24 18.18 2.85
C ALA A 15 -0.94 18.47 3.79
N PHE A 16 -2.12 17.95 3.47
CA PHE A 16 -3.30 17.98 4.34
C PHE A 16 -3.02 17.34 5.69
N GLY A 17 -2.37 16.18 5.73
CA GLY A 17 -2.00 15.53 6.98
C GLY A 17 -1.02 16.33 7.84
N LEU A 18 -0.13 17.13 7.23
CA LEU A 18 0.73 18.07 7.94
C LEU A 18 -0.05 19.30 8.45
N ALA A 19 -0.91 19.87 7.60
CA ALA A 19 -1.74 21.02 7.94
C ALA A 19 -2.72 20.72 9.08
N ALA A 20 -3.34 19.53 9.08
CA ALA A 20 -4.27 19.08 10.12
C ALA A 20 -3.59 18.94 11.50
N LYS A 21 -2.29 18.66 11.54
CA LYS A 21 -1.51 18.50 12.79
C LYS A 21 -0.85 19.80 13.25
N ALA A 22 -0.73 20.80 12.37
CA ALA A 22 -0.01 22.03 12.65
C ALA A 22 -0.80 22.93 13.62
N ARG A 23 -0.26 23.11 14.83
CA ARG A 23 -0.81 24.04 15.84
C ARG A 23 -0.40 25.49 15.62
N ASN A 24 0.75 25.72 14.99
CA ASN A 24 1.24 27.06 14.67
C ASN A 24 0.59 27.56 13.35
N PRO A 25 -0.06 28.74 13.35
CA PRO A 25 -0.75 29.27 12.17
C PRO A 25 0.15 29.48 10.95
N GLN A 26 1.37 29.99 11.14
CA GLN A 26 2.32 30.22 10.05
C GLN A 26 2.77 28.91 9.43
N ARG A 27 3.10 27.89 10.24
CA ARG A 27 3.44 26.55 9.71
C ARG A 27 2.26 25.89 9.01
N ARG A 28 1.05 26.06 9.55
CA ARG A 28 -0.18 25.56 8.92
C ARG A 28 -0.38 26.19 7.55
N ALA A 29 -0.21 27.50 7.42
CA ALA A 29 -0.31 28.21 6.15
C ALA A 29 0.66 27.66 5.10
N SER A 30 1.92 27.40 5.47
CA SER A 30 2.91 26.78 4.57
C SER A 30 2.50 25.38 4.09
N TYR A 31 1.76 24.60 4.90
CA TYR A 31 1.25 23.29 4.50
C TYR A 31 -0.06 23.35 3.69
N LEU A 32 -0.80 24.47 3.75
CA LEU A 32 -1.97 24.68 2.91
C LEU A 32 -1.60 25.05 1.47
N THR A 33 -0.47 25.74 1.25
CA THR A 33 -0.03 26.10 -0.10
C THR A 33 0.09 24.89 -1.03
N PRO A 34 0.76 23.79 -0.66
CA PRO A 34 0.77 22.58 -1.49
C PRO A 34 -0.61 21.98 -1.74
N ILE A 35 -1.58 22.13 -0.82
CA ILE A 35 -2.95 21.63 -1.03
C ILE A 35 -3.63 22.46 -2.13
N TYR A 36 -3.48 23.79 -2.10
CA TYR A 36 -4.05 24.68 -3.11
C TYR A 36 -3.36 24.59 -4.47
N VAL A 37 -2.13 24.06 -4.54
CA VAL A 37 -1.44 23.80 -5.81
C VAL A 37 -1.76 22.39 -6.31
N TYR A 38 -1.51 21.37 -5.49
CA TYR A 38 -1.64 19.98 -5.93
C TYR A 38 -3.08 19.49 -5.97
N GLY A 39 -3.97 20.02 -5.13
CA GLY A 39 -5.39 19.70 -5.12
C GLY A 39 -6.06 20.00 -6.47
N PRO A 40 -5.99 21.24 -7.00
CA PRO A 40 -6.53 21.57 -8.32
C PRO A 40 -5.90 20.78 -9.46
N VAL A 41 -4.59 20.51 -9.43
CA VAL A 41 -3.93 19.67 -10.44
C VAL A 41 -4.46 18.24 -10.40
N SER A 42 -4.68 17.70 -9.20
CA SER A 42 -5.30 16.38 -9.02
C SER A 42 -6.74 16.38 -9.55
N LEU A 43 -7.55 17.38 -9.21
CA LEU A 43 -8.92 17.53 -9.68
C LEU A 43 -9.01 17.67 -11.21
N ALA A 44 -8.12 18.44 -11.84
CA ALA A 44 -8.03 18.53 -13.29
C ALA A 44 -7.66 17.16 -13.90
N GLY A 45 -6.73 16.43 -13.29
CA GLY A 45 -6.39 15.06 -13.67
C GLY A 45 -7.58 14.10 -13.58
N ILE A 46 -8.39 14.20 -12.52
CA ILE A 46 -9.62 13.42 -12.33
C ILE A 46 -10.65 13.79 -13.40
N ALA A 47 -10.89 15.08 -13.62
CA ALA A 47 -11.84 15.56 -14.61
C ALA A 47 -11.48 15.06 -16.02
N VAL A 48 -10.22 15.22 -16.45
CA VAL A 48 -9.76 14.70 -17.75
C VAL A 48 -9.89 13.17 -17.82
N ALA A 49 -9.57 12.45 -16.75
CA ALA A 49 -9.72 11.00 -16.73
C ALA A 49 -11.19 10.56 -16.90
N LEU A 50 -12.12 11.20 -16.19
CA LEU A 50 -13.55 10.90 -16.27
C LEU A 50 -14.15 11.33 -17.62
N LEU A 51 -13.66 12.41 -18.23
CA LEU A 51 -14.10 12.82 -19.57
C LEU A 51 -13.68 11.81 -20.64
N LEU A 52 -12.45 11.26 -20.53
CA LEU A 52 -11.93 10.28 -21.49
C LEU A 52 -12.49 8.87 -21.26
N GLN A 53 -12.72 8.48 -20.01
CA GLN A 53 -13.24 7.16 -19.62
C GLN A 53 -14.24 7.30 -18.45
N PRO A 54 -15.52 7.62 -18.73
CA PRO A 54 -16.53 7.85 -17.69
C PRO A 54 -16.71 6.69 -16.72
N GLN A 55 -16.47 5.46 -17.16
CA GLN A 55 -16.52 4.25 -16.35
C GLN A 55 -15.57 4.30 -15.14
N LEU A 56 -14.56 5.18 -15.16
CA LEU A 56 -13.67 5.37 -14.03
C LEU A 56 -14.39 5.85 -12.76
N MET A 57 -15.59 6.42 -12.89
CA MET A 57 -16.40 6.81 -11.73
C MET A 57 -16.69 5.63 -10.78
N TRP A 58 -16.78 4.40 -11.29
CA TRP A 58 -17.05 3.21 -10.49
C TRP A 58 -15.93 2.88 -9.50
N TRP A 59 -14.70 3.29 -9.78
CA TRP A 59 -13.58 3.13 -8.84
C TRP A 59 -13.74 3.99 -7.57
N ALA A 60 -14.58 5.02 -7.60
CA ALA A 60 -14.91 5.76 -6.38
C ALA A 60 -15.50 4.85 -5.29
N ILE A 61 -16.23 3.78 -5.66
CA ILE A 61 -16.83 2.86 -4.69
C ILE A 61 -15.78 2.18 -3.81
N PRO A 62 -14.76 1.47 -4.33
CA PRO A 62 -13.73 0.86 -3.49
C PRO A 62 -12.71 1.88 -2.94
N PHE A 63 -12.45 3.00 -3.61
CA PHE A 63 -11.52 4.02 -3.10
C PHE A 63 -12.11 4.86 -1.96
N ALA A 64 -13.38 5.25 -2.01
CA ALA A 64 -14.02 6.12 -1.04
C ALA A 64 -13.89 5.65 0.42
N PRO A 65 -14.19 4.38 0.78
CA PRO A 65 -14.04 3.93 2.17
C PRO A 65 -12.57 3.96 2.63
N LEU A 66 -11.62 3.62 1.74
CA LEU A 66 -10.18 3.65 2.05
C LEU A 66 -9.70 5.08 2.31
N VAL A 67 -10.09 6.02 1.45
CA VAL A 67 -9.77 7.44 1.61
C VAL A 67 -10.45 8.02 2.84
N ALA A 68 -11.71 7.67 3.10
CA ALA A 68 -12.46 8.11 4.27
C ALA A 68 -11.77 7.68 5.58
N VAL A 69 -11.33 6.42 5.67
CA VAL A 69 -10.56 5.92 6.82
C VAL A 69 -9.26 6.70 6.98
N ALA A 70 -8.51 6.93 5.89
CA ALA A 70 -7.25 7.65 5.94
C ALA A 70 -7.42 9.12 6.40
N VAL A 71 -8.45 9.80 5.90
CA VAL A 71 -8.81 11.17 6.28
C VAL A 71 -9.30 11.23 7.72
N TRP A 72 -10.20 10.33 8.12
CA TRP A 72 -10.73 10.26 9.48
C TRP A 72 -9.61 10.09 10.51
N GLU A 73 -8.75 9.09 10.33
CA GLU A 73 -7.60 8.86 11.20
C GLU A 73 -6.64 10.06 11.24
N THR A 74 -6.51 10.79 10.13
CA THR A 74 -5.69 12.00 10.06
C THR A 74 -6.29 13.15 10.87
N LEU A 75 -7.60 13.38 10.74
CA LEU A 75 -8.35 14.41 11.48
C LEU A 75 -8.37 14.13 12.98
N GLN A 76 -8.42 12.86 13.37
CA GLN A 76 -8.35 12.43 14.77
C GLN A 76 -6.92 12.53 15.38
N GLY A 77 -5.97 13.16 14.67
CA GLY A 77 -4.58 13.28 15.10
C GLY A 77 -3.77 11.97 15.05
N ARG A 78 -4.38 10.87 14.59
CA ARG A 78 -3.81 9.53 14.48
C ARG A 78 -3.21 9.24 13.10
N GLY A 79 -2.75 10.25 12.36
CA GLY A 79 -2.19 10.08 11.00
C GLY A 79 -0.87 9.28 10.91
N ARG A 80 -0.54 8.44 11.88
CA ARG A 80 0.51 7.40 11.84
C ARG A 80 -0.03 6.05 12.37
N SER A 81 -1.35 5.86 12.41
CA SER A 81 -2.01 4.63 12.86
C SER A 81 -1.82 3.50 11.86
N ALA A 82 -1.98 2.25 12.33
CA ALA A 82 -1.90 1.09 11.43
C ALA A 82 -3.07 1.11 10.44
N LEU A 83 -4.27 1.48 10.92
CA LEU A 83 -5.49 1.53 10.12
C LEU A 83 -5.37 2.51 8.94
N SER A 84 -4.91 3.74 9.19
CA SER A 84 -4.64 4.71 8.13
C SER A 84 -3.62 4.17 7.13
N GLY A 85 -2.50 3.63 7.62
CA GLY A 85 -1.45 3.03 6.78
C GLY A 85 -1.97 1.89 5.89
N VAL A 86 -2.70 0.93 6.47
CA VAL A 86 -3.29 -0.19 5.73
C VAL A 86 -4.27 0.33 4.68
N SER A 87 -5.14 1.29 5.01
CA SER A 87 -6.08 1.84 4.02
C SER A 87 -5.36 2.49 2.83
N THR A 88 -4.26 3.22 3.07
CA THR A 88 -3.46 3.84 2.00
C THR A 88 -2.67 2.83 1.17
N VAL A 89 -2.23 1.72 1.79
CA VAL A 89 -1.58 0.61 1.08
C VAL A 89 -2.58 -0.13 0.21
N VAL A 90 -3.76 -0.46 0.73
CA VAL A 90 -4.82 -1.13 -0.04
C VAL A 90 -5.26 -0.23 -1.20
N ALA A 91 -5.40 1.09 -0.97
CA ALA A 91 -5.69 2.05 -2.04
C ALA A 91 -4.58 2.04 -3.10
N SER A 92 -3.30 2.05 -2.69
CA SER A 92 -2.17 1.96 -3.63
C SER A 92 -2.16 0.65 -4.42
N ALA A 93 -2.48 -0.48 -3.78
CA ALA A 93 -2.59 -1.77 -4.46
C ALA A 93 -3.76 -1.80 -5.45
N LEU A 94 -4.88 -1.14 -5.11
CA LEU A 94 -6.05 -1.00 -5.98
C LEU A 94 -5.77 -0.19 -7.25
N LEU A 95 -4.69 0.59 -7.28
CA LEU A 95 -4.25 1.26 -8.49
C LEU A 95 -3.84 0.27 -9.58
N LEU A 96 -3.36 -0.93 -9.25
CA LEU A 96 -3.00 -1.96 -10.24
C LEU A 96 -4.20 -2.33 -11.14
N PRO A 97 -5.32 -2.85 -10.61
CA PRO A 97 -6.48 -3.19 -11.44
C PRO A 97 -7.11 -1.95 -12.09
N ALA A 98 -7.10 -0.78 -11.43
CA ALA A 98 -7.57 0.46 -12.04
C ALA A 98 -6.74 0.85 -13.28
N MET A 99 -5.41 0.74 -13.21
CA MET A 99 -4.52 1.04 -14.34
C MET A 99 -4.63 0.00 -15.45
N THR A 100 -4.88 -1.27 -15.11
CA THR A 100 -5.19 -2.28 -16.13
C THR A 100 -6.48 -1.93 -16.89
N ALA A 101 -7.55 -1.54 -16.19
CA ALA A 101 -8.80 -1.12 -16.84
C ALA A 101 -8.59 0.10 -17.74
N VAL A 102 -7.82 1.10 -17.27
CA VAL A 102 -7.49 2.29 -18.06
C VAL A 102 -6.70 1.93 -19.32
N GLY A 103 -5.67 1.09 -19.18
CA GLY A 103 -4.81 0.66 -20.28
C GLY A 103 -5.54 -0.20 -21.31
N ALA A 104 -6.54 -0.96 -20.89
CA ALA A 104 -7.42 -1.72 -21.77
C ALA A 104 -8.50 -0.86 -22.48
N GLY A 105 -8.61 0.43 -22.12
CA GLY A 105 -9.57 1.36 -22.71
C GLY A 105 -10.99 1.28 -22.12
N SER A 106 -11.26 0.36 -21.19
CA SER A 106 -12.60 0.20 -20.61
C SER A 106 -12.87 1.13 -19.44
N GLY A 107 -11.86 1.37 -18.59
CA GLY A 107 -11.99 2.08 -17.33
C GLY A 107 -12.87 1.37 -16.28
N ALA A 108 -13.51 0.26 -16.62
CA ALA A 108 -14.51 -0.41 -15.81
C ALA A 108 -13.92 -1.51 -14.90
N PRO A 109 -14.28 -1.57 -13.60
CA PRO A 109 -13.76 -2.59 -12.68
C PRO A 109 -14.10 -4.04 -13.06
N TRP A 110 -15.29 -4.28 -13.61
CA TRP A 110 -15.77 -5.63 -13.95
C TRP A 110 -15.10 -6.23 -15.20
N GLU A 111 -14.38 -5.43 -15.98
CA GLU A 111 -13.63 -5.91 -17.14
C GLU A 111 -12.18 -6.25 -16.81
N VAL A 112 -11.75 -5.98 -15.57
CA VAL A 112 -10.40 -6.32 -15.11
C VAL A 112 -10.26 -7.84 -14.97
N PRO A 113 -9.26 -8.46 -15.61
CA PRO A 113 -9.03 -9.90 -15.49
C PRO A 113 -8.85 -10.33 -14.04
N THR A 114 -9.43 -11.47 -13.67
CA THR A 114 -9.40 -12.01 -12.30
C THR A 114 -7.98 -12.13 -11.73
N ILE A 115 -6.99 -12.49 -12.56
CA ILE A 115 -5.59 -12.59 -12.13
C ILE A 115 -5.03 -11.25 -11.60
N ILE A 116 -5.50 -10.12 -12.11
CA ILE A 116 -5.03 -8.80 -11.65
C ILE A 116 -5.59 -8.47 -10.26
N TRP A 117 -6.81 -8.90 -9.96
CA TRP A 117 -7.36 -8.84 -8.60
C TRP A 117 -6.58 -9.72 -7.63
N VAL A 118 -6.15 -10.92 -8.05
CA VAL A 118 -5.25 -11.78 -7.26
C VAL A 118 -3.93 -11.06 -6.97
N CYS A 119 -3.30 -10.45 -7.99
CA CYS A 119 -2.09 -9.66 -7.82
C CYS A 119 -2.30 -8.47 -6.87
N MET A 120 -3.45 -7.78 -6.97
CA MET A 120 -3.81 -6.68 -6.07
C MET A 120 -3.90 -7.15 -4.62
N VAL A 121 -4.57 -8.27 -4.35
CA VAL A 121 -4.67 -8.84 -3.00
C VAL A 121 -3.28 -9.24 -2.47
N PHE A 122 -2.46 -9.90 -3.30
CA PHE A 122 -1.08 -10.24 -2.95
C PHE A 122 -0.26 -9.00 -2.56
N LEU A 123 -0.27 -7.94 -3.38
CA LEU A 123 0.45 -6.71 -3.08
C LEU A 123 -0.10 -6.02 -1.82
N ALA A 124 -1.43 -5.96 -1.67
CA ALA A 124 -2.06 -5.39 -0.49
C ALA A 124 -1.64 -6.12 0.79
N LEU A 125 -1.59 -7.45 0.76
CA LEU A 125 -1.14 -8.29 1.89
C LEU A 125 0.34 -8.08 2.20
N TYR A 126 1.22 -8.14 1.19
CA TYR A 126 2.66 -7.96 1.36
C TYR A 126 2.98 -6.58 1.95
N PHE A 127 2.52 -5.51 1.30
CA PHE A 127 2.82 -4.15 1.75
C PHE A 127 2.16 -3.83 3.09
N SER A 128 0.95 -4.32 3.36
CA SER A 128 0.31 -4.09 4.66
C SER A 128 1.08 -4.80 5.78
N GLY A 129 1.73 -5.94 5.50
CA GLY A 129 2.59 -6.65 6.45
C GLY A 129 3.86 -5.90 6.83
N THR A 130 4.35 -5.01 5.97
CA THR A 130 5.47 -4.13 6.33
C THR A 130 5.12 -3.18 7.48
N ILE A 131 3.85 -2.82 7.67
CA ILE A 131 3.42 -1.87 8.71
C ILE A 131 3.65 -2.43 10.12
N PRO A 132 3.09 -3.60 10.53
CA PRO A 132 3.36 -4.17 11.83
C PRO A 132 4.84 -4.59 11.98
N PHE A 133 5.51 -5.00 10.91
CA PHE A 133 6.94 -5.29 10.96
C PHE A 133 7.77 -4.04 11.31
N VAL A 134 7.64 -2.96 10.55
CA VAL A 134 8.39 -1.71 10.78
C VAL A 134 8.04 -1.12 12.15
N LYS A 135 6.78 -1.21 12.57
CA LYS A 135 6.37 -0.77 13.92
C LYS A 135 7.05 -1.59 15.02
N THR A 136 7.19 -2.90 14.86
CA THR A 136 7.96 -3.78 15.78
C THR A 136 9.42 -3.33 15.90
N MET A 137 10.00 -2.81 14.83
CA MET A 137 11.40 -2.37 14.82
C MET A 137 11.61 -0.97 15.39
N ILE A 138 10.66 -0.05 15.20
CA ILE A 138 10.85 1.37 15.49
C ILE A 138 10.10 1.83 16.75
N ARG A 139 8.77 1.67 16.79
CA ARG A 139 7.93 2.26 17.84
C ARG A 139 7.58 1.29 18.95
N GLU A 140 7.34 0.05 18.58
CA GLU A 140 6.95 -1.05 19.45
C GLU A 140 8.15 -1.97 19.69
N ARG A 141 9.35 -1.37 19.75
CA ARG A 141 10.60 -2.11 19.96
C ARG A 141 10.55 -2.80 21.32
N ASN A 142 10.95 -4.08 21.34
CA ASN A 142 10.88 -4.96 22.51
C ASN A 142 9.47 -5.25 23.05
N ASN A 143 8.40 -4.91 22.32
CA ASN A 143 7.03 -5.29 22.68
C ASN A 143 6.72 -6.73 22.20
N PRO A 144 6.61 -7.74 23.09
CA PRO A 144 6.39 -9.14 22.69
C PRO A 144 4.97 -9.39 22.14
N THR A 145 4.00 -8.59 22.55
CA THR A 145 2.63 -8.68 22.03
C THR A 145 2.58 -8.16 20.60
N TYR A 146 3.22 -7.03 20.34
CA TYR A 146 3.26 -6.45 18.99
C TYR A 146 4.06 -7.33 18.00
N LEU A 147 5.14 -7.96 18.46
CA LEU A 147 5.87 -8.96 17.67
C LEU A 147 4.97 -10.15 17.28
N ARG A 148 4.19 -10.69 18.23
CA ARG A 148 3.24 -11.78 17.95
C ARG A 148 2.17 -11.37 16.94
N ILE A 149 1.64 -10.15 17.03
CA ILE A 149 0.70 -9.60 16.05
C ILE A 149 1.35 -9.52 14.66
N SER A 150 2.59 -9.04 14.57
CA SER A 150 3.33 -8.98 13.31
C SER A 150 3.52 -10.36 12.71
N ILE A 151 4.02 -11.34 13.47
CA ILE A 151 4.23 -12.71 12.99
C ILE A 151 2.90 -13.36 12.58
N GLY A 152 1.86 -13.24 13.42
CA GLY A 152 0.54 -13.78 13.13
C GLY A 152 -0.05 -13.24 11.83
N TYR A 153 0.08 -11.93 11.59
CA TYR A 153 -0.30 -11.32 10.31
C TYR A 153 0.41 -11.99 9.12
N HIS A 154 1.74 -12.15 9.20
CA HIS A 154 2.52 -12.70 8.08
C HIS A 154 2.19 -14.17 7.83
N VAL A 155 1.91 -14.96 8.88
CA VAL A 155 1.45 -16.35 8.75
C VAL A 155 0.10 -16.41 8.03
N VAL A 156 -0.88 -15.63 8.47
CA VAL A 156 -2.21 -15.59 7.84
C VAL A 156 -2.10 -15.13 6.38
N ALA A 157 -1.33 -14.08 6.12
CA ALA A 157 -1.14 -13.55 4.77
C ALA A 157 -0.43 -14.56 3.85
N LEU A 158 0.55 -15.31 4.36
CA LEU A 158 1.19 -16.41 3.64
C LEU A 158 0.18 -17.50 3.26
N LEU A 159 -0.67 -17.92 4.19
CA LEU A 159 -1.70 -18.94 3.93
C LEU A 159 -2.71 -18.48 2.87
N ILE A 160 -3.14 -17.22 2.93
CA ILE A 160 -4.02 -16.63 1.91
C ILE A 160 -3.34 -16.63 0.54
N VAL A 161 -2.08 -16.18 0.45
CA VAL A 161 -1.32 -16.14 -0.80
C VAL A 161 -1.07 -17.55 -1.35
N LEU A 162 -0.83 -18.53 -0.47
CA LEU A 162 -0.70 -19.93 -0.87
C LEU A 162 -2.00 -20.45 -1.49
N ALA A 163 -3.15 -20.20 -0.85
CA ALA A 163 -4.45 -20.60 -1.39
C ALA A 163 -4.73 -19.92 -2.74
N LEU A 164 -4.44 -18.63 -2.87
CA LEU A 164 -4.58 -17.88 -4.13
C LEU A 164 -3.65 -18.41 -5.23
N ALA A 165 -2.41 -18.76 -4.90
CA ALA A 165 -1.44 -19.31 -5.84
C ALA A 165 -1.90 -20.64 -6.42
N VAL A 166 -2.45 -21.53 -5.57
CA VAL A 166 -3.02 -22.82 -6.01
C VAL A 166 -4.27 -22.59 -6.86
N TRP A 167 -5.18 -21.73 -6.40
CA TRP A 167 -6.43 -21.45 -7.11
C TRP A 167 -6.22 -20.80 -8.49
N ALA A 168 -5.27 -19.86 -8.60
CA ALA A 168 -5.01 -19.15 -9.85
C ALA A 168 -4.31 -20.00 -10.92
N GLY A 169 -3.68 -21.13 -10.56
CA GLY A 169 -3.00 -22.05 -11.48
C GLY A 169 -1.75 -21.48 -12.20
N LYS A 170 -1.33 -20.26 -11.88
CA LYS A 170 -0.15 -19.59 -12.44
C LYS A 170 1.11 -19.98 -11.65
N TRP A 171 1.59 -21.21 -11.85
CA TRP A 171 2.62 -21.82 -10.99
C TRP A 171 3.90 -21.00 -10.79
N ILE A 172 4.44 -20.38 -11.84
CA ILE A 172 5.64 -19.53 -11.74
C ILE A 172 5.36 -18.31 -10.85
N ALA A 173 4.30 -17.56 -11.17
CA ALA A 173 3.90 -16.38 -10.42
C ALA A 173 3.52 -16.71 -8.96
N GLY A 174 2.75 -17.78 -8.78
CA GLY A 174 2.34 -18.28 -7.47
C GLY A 174 3.53 -18.68 -6.61
N SER A 175 4.51 -19.38 -7.18
CA SER A 175 5.74 -19.77 -6.47
C SER A 175 6.54 -18.55 -6.04
N LEU A 176 6.66 -17.53 -6.90
CA LEU A 176 7.33 -16.27 -6.56
C LEU A 176 6.57 -15.49 -5.48
N ALA A 177 5.24 -15.44 -5.55
CA ALA A 177 4.41 -14.78 -4.55
C ALA A 177 4.51 -15.46 -3.17
N VAL A 178 4.47 -16.80 -3.14
CA VAL A 178 4.68 -17.59 -1.91
C VAL A 178 6.09 -17.37 -1.38
N LEU A 179 7.11 -17.36 -2.24
CA LEU A 179 8.48 -17.05 -1.83
C LEU A 179 8.59 -15.65 -1.21
N THR A 180 7.96 -14.63 -1.81
CA THR A 180 7.89 -13.29 -1.21
C THR A 180 7.33 -13.34 0.21
N MET A 181 6.23 -14.07 0.42
CA MET A 181 5.57 -14.15 1.73
C MET A 181 6.38 -14.97 2.75
N LEU A 182 7.07 -16.03 2.31
CA LEU A 182 7.99 -16.80 3.15
C LEU A 182 9.18 -15.95 3.60
N VAL A 183 9.80 -15.21 2.68
CA VAL A 183 10.90 -14.29 3.02
C VAL A 183 10.38 -13.17 3.92
N ALA A 184 9.16 -12.65 3.68
CA ALA A 184 8.53 -11.64 4.51
C ALA A 184 8.26 -12.13 5.95
N LEU A 185 7.81 -13.38 6.11
CA LEU A 185 7.66 -14.02 7.41
C LEU A 185 9.02 -14.23 8.08
N GLY A 186 9.99 -14.77 7.34
CA GLY A 186 11.36 -14.99 7.83
C GLY A 186 11.98 -13.70 8.38
N ARG A 187 11.89 -12.59 7.64
CA ARG A 187 12.39 -11.28 8.11
C ARG A 187 11.61 -10.74 9.30
N ALA A 188 10.29 -10.98 9.37
CA ALA A 188 9.45 -10.52 10.47
C ALA A 188 9.80 -11.21 11.81
N VAL A 189 10.49 -12.36 11.76
CA VAL A 189 11.02 -13.07 12.92
C VAL A 189 12.51 -12.75 13.12
N GLY A 190 13.32 -12.95 12.09
CA GLY A 190 14.78 -12.91 12.17
C GLY A 190 15.35 -11.53 12.50
N ILE A 191 14.81 -10.46 11.90
CA ILE A 191 15.31 -9.10 12.13
C ILE A 191 15.00 -8.62 13.56
N PRO A 192 13.75 -8.73 14.08
CA PRO A 192 13.50 -8.41 15.48
C PRO A 192 14.27 -9.29 16.46
N TRP A 193 14.48 -10.57 16.13
CA TRP A 193 15.30 -11.47 16.94
C TRP A 193 16.76 -10.98 17.00
N SER A 194 17.40 -10.70 15.86
CA SER A 194 18.80 -10.27 15.86
C SER A 194 18.98 -8.89 16.52
N ALA A 195 17.99 -8.00 16.36
CA ALA A 195 17.96 -6.71 17.03
C ALA A 195 17.88 -6.80 18.57
N ARG A 196 17.30 -7.89 19.12
CA ARG A 196 17.31 -8.18 20.56
C ARG A 196 18.63 -8.77 21.04
N HIS A 197 19.41 -9.39 20.15
CA HIS A 197 20.72 -9.96 20.42
C HIS A 197 21.88 -8.98 20.13
N GLY A 198 21.57 -7.68 20.05
CA GLY A 198 22.58 -6.61 19.96
C GLY A 198 22.86 -6.08 18.57
N GLU A 199 22.26 -6.62 17.50
CA GLU A 199 22.44 -6.06 16.17
C GLU A 199 21.76 -4.68 16.00
N ALA A 200 22.49 -3.73 15.43
CA ALA A 200 21.99 -2.39 15.16
C ALA A 200 21.19 -2.32 13.85
N TRP A 201 19.87 -2.19 13.99
CA TRP A 201 18.93 -1.96 12.88
C TRP A 201 18.46 -0.51 12.83
N THR A 202 19.01 0.26 11.89
CA THR A 202 18.52 1.61 11.59
C THR A 202 17.31 1.54 10.66
N ALA A 203 16.47 2.59 10.65
CA ALA A 203 15.36 2.69 9.70
C ALA A 203 15.80 2.51 8.24
N ARG A 204 17.00 3.00 7.87
CA ARG A 204 17.59 2.78 6.55
C ARG A 204 17.89 1.31 6.29
N ARG A 205 18.52 0.60 7.25
CA ARG A 205 18.81 -0.84 7.10
C ARG A 205 17.55 -1.68 6.98
N VAL A 206 16.54 -1.39 7.80
CA VAL A 206 15.22 -2.03 7.70
C VAL A 206 14.61 -1.80 6.32
N GLY A 207 14.65 -0.57 5.80
CA GLY A 207 14.16 -0.26 4.45
C GLY A 207 14.95 -0.96 3.34
N MET A 208 16.28 -0.99 3.43
CA MET A 208 17.13 -1.69 2.44
C MET A 208 16.89 -3.20 2.44
N ALA A 209 16.59 -3.80 3.59
CA ALA A 209 16.25 -5.22 3.69
C ALA A 209 14.93 -5.59 2.99
N GLU A 210 14.04 -4.62 2.74
CA GLU A 210 12.80 -4.86 1.97
C GLU A 210 13.03 -4.88 0.46
N VAL A 211 14.11 -4.24 -0.03
CA VAL A 211 14.33 -4.08 -1.49
C VAL A 211 14.39 -5.43 -2.22
N PRO A 212 15.16 -6.45 -1.78
CA PRO A 212 15.16 -7.74 -2.46
C PRO A 212 13.78 -8.41 -2.45
N VAL A 213 13.04 -8.30 -1.34
CA VAL A 213 11.70 -8.90 -1.19
C VAL A 213 10.70 -8.24 -2.15
N LEU A 214 10.78 -6.92 -2.29
CA LEU A 214 10.02 -6.15 -3.26
C LEU A 214 10.33 -6.56 -4.70
N LEU A 215 11.60 -6.80 -5.04
CA LEU A 215 11.96 -7.25 -6.39
C LEU A 215 11.34 -8.61 -6.73
N ILE A 216 11.32 -9.54 -5.77
CA ILE A 216 10.63 -10.84 -5.94
C ILE A 216 9.12 -10.62 -6.11
N ALA A 217 8.51 -9.72 -5.33
CA ALA A 217 7.08 -9.40 -5.44
C ALA A 217 6.75 -8.81 -6.82
N CYS A 218 7.60 -7.91 -7.34
CA CYS A 218 7.47 -7.36 -8.68
C CYS A 218 7.58 -8.45 -9.75
N ALA A 219 8.56 -9.35 -9.62
CA ALA A 219 8.71 -10.49 -10.53
C ALA A 219 7.49 -11.41 -10.51
N ALA A 220 6.89 -11.65 -9.33
CA ALA A 220 5.66 -12.44 -9.21
C ALA A 220 4.50 -11.82 -9.98
N VAL A 221 4.29 -10.51 -9.86
CA VAL A 221 3.23 -9.79 -10.58
C VAL A 221 3.48 -9.77 -12.08
N LEU A 222 4.71 -9.52 -12.52
CA LEU A 222 5.07 -9.56 -13.94
C LEU A 222 4.86 -10.96 -14.52
N ALA A 223 5.31 -12.01 -13.81
CA ALA A 223 5.07 -13.39 -14.21
C ALA A 223 3.57 -13.68 -14.32
N ALA A 224 2.73 -13.22 -13.39
CA ALA A 224 1.29 -13.45 -13.45
C ALA A 224 0.62 -12.82 -14.68
N ILE A 225 1.16 -11.69 -15.13
CA ILE A 225 0.63 -10.92 -16.27
C ILE A 225 1.10 -11.50 -17.60
N PHE A 226 2.36 -11.93 -17.69
CA PHE A 226 3.01 -12.25 -18.97
C PHE A 226 3.28 -13.74 -19.21
N LEU A 227 3.16 -14.60 -18.20
CA LEU A 227 3.35 -16.07 -18.27
C LEU A 227 2.07 -16.76 -17.79
#